data_AF-A0A969Q464-F1
#
_entry.id   AF-A0A969Q464-F1
#
_cell.length_a   1.000
_cell.length_b   1.000
_cell.length_c   1.000
_cell.angle_alpha   90.00
_cell.angle_beta   90.00
_cell.angle_gamma   90.00
#
_symmetry.space_group_name_H-M   'P 1'
#
loop_
_entity.id
_entity.type
_entity.pdbx_description
1 polymer ?
#
loop_
_entity_poly.entity_id
_entity_poly.type
_entity_poly.pdbx_seq_one_letter_code
_entity_poly.pdbx_strand_id
1 'polypeptide(L)'
;MSWQDFVKTVAKTDFEFPWQPPLMVAQAILESGRGTTDLSYYNNMNGMKYRESIAIPGAEKFKYYTDSEKDHPEHPGWDWFFKFDSYETGIKVWQKFFFRKERDWIPYPNVYARDPEILKDARSFLNYIGPIYCPFFENSHNESYAGYIMNRCFPEAEQLLREVGNSGQLTRTFKVAIMPGHGGGNPGAVNRDLGVQEAEYNWREAEEIKRILEKDGNYQVNICRVQSENVNLGEFQGRVNATHADVCLCLHHNSNARTEAEGWWLFSCKQDSETNKFIQILDKHFRELPLKARGCTYATHPFTGDRSWLKRVWNCINACQMPTILFESCFISNDRDCQWLKNGGYKDVAQKICDGVREYLQSSLETTLYKAVVNAPDFLNVRSGSGTNYPVVGQLNNGTSLEIVEEDPAGWVRISSPIKGWAAKRYTQRLGA
;
A
#
# COMPACT_ATOMS: atom_id res chain seq x y z
N MET A 1 -10.12 -19.86 -10.92
CA MET A 1 -9.63 -18.94 -9.89
C MET A 1 -8.27 -19.45 -9.42
N SER A 2 -7.38 -18.60 -8.88
CA SER A 2 -6.00 -19.00 -8.51
C SER A 2 -5.83 -19.32 -7.02
N TRP A 3 -4.69 -19.93 -6.63
CA TRP A 3 -4.29 -20.09 -5.23
C TRP A 3 -4.23 -18.76 -4.49
N GLN A 4 -3.67 -17.72 -5.13
CA GLN A 4 -3.58 -16.39 -4.55
C GLN A 4 -4.97 -15.77 -4.32
N ASP A 5 -5.91 -16.01 -5.24
CA ASP A 5 -7.29 -15.53 -5.09
C ASP A 5 -7.98 -16.23 -3.91
N PHE A 6 -7.72 -17.52 -3.69
CA PHE A 6 -8.24 -18.23 -2.52
C PHE A 6 -7.75 -17.62 -1.21
N VAL A 7 -6.42 -17.41 -1.06
CA VAL A 7 -5.84 -16.79 0.13
C VAL A 7 -6.41 -15.38 0.34
N LYS A 8 -6.61 -14.60 -0.74
CA LYS A 8 -7.25 -13.28 -0.67
C LYS A 8 -8.71 -13.34 -0.23
N THR A 9 -9.48 -14.31 -0.71
CA THR A 9 -10.87 -14.49 -0.29
C THR A 9 -10.92 -14.87 1.19
N VAL A 10 -10.06 -15.78 1.66
CA VAL A 10 -9.97 -16.13 3.09
C VAL A 10 -9.61 -14.92 3.93
N ALA A 11 -8.61 -14.12 3.52
CA ALA A 11 -8.18 -12.93 4.27
C ALA A 11 -9.26 -11.84 4.40
N LYS A 12 -10.21 -11.78 3.45
CA LYS A 12 -11.30 -10.80 3.42
C LYS A 12 -12.60 -11.32 4.04
N THR A 13 -12.65 -12.60 4.41
CA THR A 13 -13.85 -13.21 4.98
C THR A 13 -13.84 -13.06 6.49
N ASP A 14 -15.00 -12.73 7.06
CA ASP A 14 -15.18 -12.71 8.51
C ASP A 14 -15.28 -14.14 9.06
N PHE A 15 -14.44 -14.45 10.04
CA PHE A 15 -14.44 -15.72 10.78
C PHE A 15 -14.79 -15.49 12.24
N GLU A 16 -15.41 -16.48 12.89
CA GLU A 16 -15.82 -16.39 14.30
C GLU A 16 -14.61 -16.38 15.25
N PHE A 17 -13.54 -17.09 14.90
CA PHE A 17 -12.31 -17.13 15.69
C PHE A 17 -11.09 -16.64 14.90
N PRO A 18 -10.20 -15.82 15.50
CA PRO A 18 -9.01 -15.29 14.83
C PRO A 18 -8.05 -16.36 14.28
N TRP A 19 -8.08 -17.57 14.82
CA TRP A 19 -7.22 -18.68 14.40
C TRP A 19 -7.79 -19.48 13.21
N GLN A 20 -9.04 -19.24 12.79
CA GLN A 20 -9.68 -19.96 11.68
C GLN A 20 -9.11 -19.60 10.29
N PRO A 21 -8.90 -18.32 9.93
CA PRO A 21 -8.30 -17.98 8.63
C PRO A 21 -6.95 -18.69 8.38
N PRO A 22 -5.93 -18.59 9.27
CA PRO A 22 -4.67 -19.28 9.04
C PRO A 22 -4.82 -20.80 9.07
N LEU A 23 -5.73 -21.36 9.87
CA LEU A 23 -5.99 -22.80 9.85
C LEU A 23 -6.57 -23.27 8.50
N MET A 24 -7.50 -22.50 7.92
CA MET A 24 -8.12 -22.85 6.65
C MET A 24 -7.09 -22.85 5.51
N VAL A 25 -6.22 -21.84 5.47
CA VAL A 25 -5.12 -21.77 4.50
C VAL A 25 -4.11 -22.89 4.75
N ALA A 26 -3.78 -23.20 6.00
CA ALA A 26 -2.86 -24.29 6.34
C ALA A 26 -3.37 -25.66 5.87
N GLN A 27 -4.66 -25.95 6.07
CA GLN A 27 -5.28 -27.15 5.51
C GLN A 27 -5.25 -27.13 3.98
N ALA A 28 -5.49 -25.98 3.35
CA ALA A 28 -5.44 -25.88 1.90
C ALA A 28 -4.01 -26.08 1.34
N ILE A 29 -2.96 -25.67 2.06
CA ILE A 29 -1.56 -25.95 1.68
C ILE A 29 -1.34 -27.47 1.61
N LEU A 30 -1.79 -28.19 2.64
CA LEU A 30 -1.67 -29.64 2.72
C LEU A 30 -2.49 -30.35 1.62
N GLU A 31 -3.77 -30.01 1.51
CA GLU A 31 -4.72 -30.76 0.69
C GLU A 31 -4.66 -30.41 -0.79
N SER A 32 -4.37 -29.14 -1.13
CA SER A 32 -4.32 -28.69 -2.52
C SER A 32 -2.92 -28.57 -3.11
N GLY A 33 -1.86 -28.73 -2.30
CA GLY A 33 -0.48 -28.47 -2.73
C GLY A 33 -0.29 -27.05 -3.25
N ARG A 34 -0.94 -26.05 -2.60
CA ARG A 34 -1.00 -24.65 -3.05
C ARG A 34 -1.70 -24.48 -4.41
N GLY A 35 -2.82 -25.18 -4.59
CA GLY A 35 -3.63 -25.12 -5.81
C GLY A 35 -3.06 -25.89 -7.00
N THR A 36 -2.22 -26.90 -6.76
CA THR A 36 -1.62 -27.74 -7.82
C THR A 36 -2.32 -29.09 -7.99
N THR A 37 -3.14 -29.50 -7.02
CA THR A 37 -3.93 -30.74 -7.11
C THR A 37 -5.15 -30.58 -8.01
N ASP A 38 -5.64 -31.68 -8.55
CA ASP A 38 -6.81 -31.68 -9.44
C ASP A 38 -8.11 -31.23 -8.76
N LEU A 39 -8.25 -31.44 -7.44
CA LEU A 39 -9.40 -30.96 -6.66
C LEU A 39 -9.47 -29.42 -6.63
N SER A 40 -8.33 -28.73 -6.77
CA SER A 40 -8.29 -27.27 -6.80
C SER A 40 -8.93 -26.67 -8.06
N TYR A 41 -8.96 -27.40 -9.19
CA TYR A 41 -9.69 -26.98 -10.40
C TYR A 41 -11.21 -26.87 -10.18
N TYR A 42 -11.73 -27.56 -9.17
CA TYR A 42 -13.13 -27.51 -8.76
C TYR A 42 -13.37 -26.50 -7.62
N ASN A 43 -12.41 -25.59 -7.40
CA ASN A 43 -12.36 -24.63 -6.30
C ASN A 43 -12.40 -25.26 -4.90
N ASN A 44 -12.10 -26.56 -4.79
CA ASN A 44 -12.10 -27.30 -3.53
C ASN A 44 -10.69 -27.37 -2.95
N MET A 45 -10.21 -26.23 -2.47
CA MET A 45 -8.84 -26.06 -1.97
C MET A 45 -8.53 -26.90 -0.72
N ASN A 46 -9.54 -27.36 0.01
CA ASN A 46 -9.37 -28.18 1.22
C ASN A 46 -9.63 -29.67 0.99
N GLY A 47 -9.81 -30.11 -0.26
CA GLY A 47 -10.11 -31.52 -0.56
C GLY A 47 -11.38 -32.04 0.12
N MET A 48 -12.38 -31.17 0.34
CA MET A 48 -13.52 -31.48 1.17
C MET A 48 -14.45 -32.49 0.51
N LYS A 49 -14.66 -33.64 1.17
CA LYS A 49 -15.59 -34.69 0.73
C LYS A 49 -17.05 -34.22 0.82
N TYR A 50 -17.86 -34.61 -0.16
CA TYR A 50 -19.27 -34.23 -0.24
C TYR A 50 -20.07 -34.77 0.93
N ARG A 51 -20.89 -33.92 1.55
CA ARG A 51 -21.86 -34.31 2.59
C ARG A 51 -23.14 -33.49 2.42
N GLU A 52 -24.27 -34.17 2.29
CA GLU A 52 -25.57 -33.51 2.07
C GLU A 52 -25.91 -32.51 3.19
N SER A 53 -25.58 -32.82 4.44
CA SER A 53 -25.89 -32.00 5.62
C SER A 53 -25.22 -30.62 5.65
N ILE A 54 -24.15 -30.40 4.90
CA ILE A 54 -23.45 -29.11 4.82
C ILE A 54 -23.50 -28.50 3.41
N ALA A 55 -24.16 -29.16 2.46
CA ALA A 55 -24.34 -28.63 1.11
C ALA A 55 -25.19 -27.34 1.13
N ILE A 56 -24.86 -26.41 0.24
CA ILE A 56 -25.54 -25.12 0.03
C ILE A 56 -25.61 -24.83 -1.48
N PRO A 57 -26.46 -23.88 -1.93
CA PRO A 57 -26.42 -23.43 -3.33
C PRO A 57 -24.99 -23.04 -3.74
N GLY A 58 -24.54 -23.55 -4.90
CA GLY A 58 -23.17 -23.39 -5.38
C GLY A 58 -22.18 -24.48 -4.95
N ALA A 59 -22.58 -25.41 -4.06
CA ALA A 59 -21.77 -26.55 -3.61
C ALA A 59 -22.34 -27.87 -4.15
N GLU A 60 -21.83 -28.30 -5.30
CA GLU A 60 -22.33 -29.47 -6.03
C GLU A 60 -21.58 -30.76 -5.64
N LYS A 61 -22.29 -31.89 -5.73
CA LYS A 61 -21.68 -33.22 -5.59
C LYS A 61 -20.97 -33.59 -6.88
N PHE A 62 -19.69 -33.97 -6.80
CA PHE A 62 -18.98 -34.54 -7.94
C PHE A 62 -18.14 -35.76 -7.55
N LYS A 63 -17.92 -36.65 -8.52
CA LYS A 63 -17.14 -37.89 -8.34
C LYS A 63 -15.71 -37.66 -8.81
N TYR A 64 -14.73 -37.98 -7.98
CA TYR A 64 -13.31 -37.81 -8.30
C TYR A 64 -12.52 -39.07 -8.00
N TYR A 65 -11.51 -39.36 -8.83
CA TYR A 65 -10.67 -40.53 -8.67
C TYR A 65 -9.55 -40.22 -7.68
N THR A 66 -9.47 -40.98 -6.59
CA THR A 66 -8.37 -40.96 -5.65
C THR A 66 -7.47 -42.15 -5.93
N ASP A 67 -6.16 -41.97 -5.88
CA ASP A 67 -5.14 -42.99 -6.19
C ASP A 67 -5.07 -44.14 -5.13
N SER A 68 -6.19 -44.43 -4.47
CA SER A 68 -6.33 -45.40 -3.38
C SER A 68 -6.24 -46.86 -3.83
N GLU A 69 -6.07 -47.13 -5.14
CA GLU A 69 -5.87 -48.49 -5.65
C GLU A 69 -4.58 -49.14 -5.14
N LYS A 70 -3.57 -48.35 -4.72
CA LYS A 70 -2.32 -48.91 -4.17
C LYS A 70 -2.47 -49.52 -2.78
N ASP A 71 -3.40 -49.02 -1.97
CA ASP A 71 -3.49 -49.38 -0.54
C ASP A 71 -4.76 -50.17 -0.18
N HIS A 72 -5.82 -50.14 -1.02
CA HIS A 72 -7.09 -50.83 -0.75
C HIS A 72 -7.75 -51.38 -2.03
N PRO A 73 -7.41 -52.60 -2.47
CA PRO A 73 -7.93 -53.20 -3.71
C PRO A 73 -9.45 -53.48 -3.71
N GLU A 74 -10.10 -53.49 -2.54
CA GLU A 74 -11.57 -53.57 -2.41
C GLU A 74 -12.32 -52.23 -2.58
N HIS A 75 -11.61 -51.09 -2.65
CA HIS A 75 -12.21 -49.77 -2.84
C HIS A 75 -11.99 -49.30 -4.29
N PRO A 76 -13.05 -48.92 -5.03
CA PRO A 76 -12.97 -48.69 -6.48
C PRO A 76 -12.19 -47.43 -6.89
N GLY A 77 -11.37 -46.84 -6.03
CA GLY A 77 -10.57 -45.65 -6.34
C GLY A 77 -11.40 -44.36 -6.47
N TRP A 78 -12.69 -44.37 -6.16
CA TRP A 78 -13.56 -43.20 -6.32
C TRP A 78 -14.15 -42.73 -5.00
N ASP A 79 -14.11 -41.41 -4.78
CA ASP A 79 -14.81 -40.76 -3.68
C ASP A 79 -15.62 -39.55 -4.16
N TRP A 80 -16.55 -39.09 -3.33
CA TRP A 80 -17.43 -37.96 -3.62
C TRP A 80 -16.90 -36.70 -2.94
N PHE A 81 -16.67 -35.66 -3.73
CA PHE A 81 -16.16 -34.37 -3.28
C PHE A 81 -17.13 -33.25 -3.61
N PHE A 82 -16.96 -32.11 -2.95
CA PHE A 82 -17.63 -30.89 -3.34
C PHE A 82 -16.93 -30.22 -4.53
N LYS A 83 -17.72 -29.74 -5.48
CA LYS A 83 -17.33 -28.76 -6.49
C LYS A 83 -17.99 -27.44 -6.12
N PHE A 84 -17.20 -26.37 -6.00
CA PHE A 84 -17.71 -25.05 -5.65
C PHE A 84 -17.71 -24.12 -6.85
N ASP A 85 -18.75 -23.31 -6.98
CA ASP A 85 -18.81 -22.23 -7.98
C ASP A 85 -17.85 -21.06 -7.67
N SER A 86 -17.52 -20.88 -6.39
CA SER A 86 -16.70 -19.78 -5.86
C SER A 86 -15.94 -20.21 -4.59
N TYR A 87 -14.86 -19.50 -4.25
CA TYR A 87 -14.15 -19.74 -2.99
C TYR A 87 -15.00 -19.33 -1.78
N GLU A 88 -15.83 -18.30 -1.92
CA GLU A 88 -16.77 -17.85 -0.91
C GLU A 88 -17.76 -18.95 -0.55
N THR A 89 -18.27 -19.69 -1.54
CA THR A 89 -19.11 -20.88 -1.30
C THR A 89 -18.32 -21.96 -0.56
N GLY A 90 -17.08 -22.25 -1.00
CA GLY A 90 -16.21 -23.22 -0.34
C GLY A 90 -15.94 -22.88 1.13
N ILE A 91 -15.64 -21.61 1.44
CA ILE A 91 -15.42 -21.10 2.80
C ILE A 91 -16.69 -21.24 3.63
N LYS A 92 -17.88 -20.92 3.10
CA LYS A 92 -19.15 -21.11 3.81
C LYS A 92 -19.42 -22.57 4.14
N VAL A 93 -19.12 -23.51 3.23
CA VAL A 93 -19.27 -24.95 3.50
C VAL A 93 -18.23 -25.42 4.53
N TRP A 94 -17.00 -24.90 4.48
CA TRP A 94 -15.98 -25.17 5.51
C TRP A 94 -16.43 -24.64 6.88
N GLN A 95 -16.96 -23.42 6.98
CA GLN A 95 -17.53 -22.88 8.21
C GLN A 95 -18.71 -23.75 8.72
N LYS A 96 -19.57 -24.23 7.83
CA LYS A 96 -20.62 -25.21 8.19
C LYS A 96 -20.04 -26.54 8.69
N PHE A 97 -18.95 -27.02 8.10
CA PHE A 97 -18.27 -28.22 8.59
C PHE A 97 -17.77 -28.02 10.02
N PHE A 98 -17.24 -26.84 10.35
CA PHE A 98 -16.82 -26.46 11.70
C PHE A 98 -17.97 -26.47 12.72
N PHE A 99 -19.18 -26.10 12.31
CA PHE A 99 -20.34 -25.93 13.20
C PHE A 99 -21.55 -26.83 12.88
N ARG A 100 -21.33 -27.98 12.24
CA ARG A 100 -22.44 -28.88 11.83
C ARG A 100 -23.19 -29.43 13.04
N LYS A 101 -24.51 -29.64 12.92
CA LYS A 101 -25.32 -30.36 13.91
C LYS A 101 -25.16 -31.87 13.73
N GLU A 102 -25.35 -32.64 14.82
CA GLU A 102 -25.23 -34.10 14.82
C GLU A 102 -26.20 -34.83 13.87
N ARG A 103 -25.77 -36.05 13.48
CA ARG A 103 -26.43 -37.13 12.69
C ARG A 103 -26.22 -37.05 11.17
N ASP A 104 -25.92 -38.12 10.42
CA ASP A 104 -26.25 -39.56 10.54
C ASP A 104 -25.09 -40.54 10.18
N TRP A 105 -23.82 -40.12 10.11
CA TRP A 105 -22.73 -41.09 9.88
C TRP A 105 -21.32 -40.59 10.25
N ILE A 106 -21.11 -40.09 11.47
CA ILE A 106 -19.85 -39.42 11.83
C ILE A 106 -19.32 -39.77 13.25
N PRO A 107 -18.01 -40.13 13.40
CA PRO A 107 -17.32 -40.52 14.63
C PRO A 107 -16.78 -39.37 15.53
N TYR A 108 -17.34 -38.15 15.49
CA TYR A 108 -16.95 -37.06 16.42
C TYR A 108 -18.03 -36.75 17.46
N PRO A 109 -18.35 -37.65 18.40
CA PRO A 109 -19.20 -37.29 19.52
C PRO A 109 -18.48 -36.22 20.35
N ASN A 110 -19.14 -35.08 20.62
CA ASN A 110 -18.74 -34.01 21.54
C ASN A 110 -18.03 -32.73 20.98
N VAL A 111 -17.68 -32.59 19.69
CA VAL A 111 -17.19 -31.27 19.16
C VAL A 111 -18.28 -30.21 19.19
N TYR A 112 -19.54 -30.67 19.21
CA TYR A 112 -20.72 -29.89 18.88
C TYR A 112 -21.20 -28.96 19.99
N ALA A 113 -20.58 -29.01 21.16
CA ALA A 113 -21.02 -28.29 22.35
C ALA A 113 -20.25 -26.99 22.60
N ARG A 114 -19.74 -26.28 21.57
CA ARG A 114 -18.94 -25.05 21.76
C ARG A 114 -17.93 -25.18 22.90
N ASP A 115 -17.26 -26.33 23.01
CA ASP A 115 -16.37 -26.61 24.14
C ASP A 115 -15.25 -25.56 24.11
N PRO A 116 -15.16 -24.69 25.14
CA PRO A 116 -14.19 -23.61 25.14
C PRO A 116 -12.76 -24.10 25.04
N GLU A 117 -12.45 -25.31 25.53
CA GLU A 117 -11.09 -25.87 25.47
C GLU A 117 -10.73 -26.36 24.07
N ILE A 118 -11.71 -26.90 23.32
CA ILE A 118 -11.51 -27.31 21.92
C ILE A 118 -11.35 -26.09 21.02
N LEU A 119 -12.15 -25.04 21.25
CA LEU A 119 -12.19 -23.84 20.39
C LEU A 119 -11.21 -22.74 20.81
N LYS A 120 -10.41 -22.98 21.87
CA LYS A 120 -9.43 -22.03 22.40
C LYS A 120 -8.42 -21.57 21.36
N ASP A 121 -7.88 -22.50 20.57
CA ASP A 121 -6.90 -22.24 19.53
C ASP A 121 -6.90 -23.34 18.45
N ALA A 122 -6.18 -23.09 17.35
CA ALA A 122 -6.10 -24.03 16.23
C ALA A 122 -5.49 -25.39 16.62
N ARG A 123 -4.57 -25.43 17.59
CA ARG A 123 -3.91 -26.67 18.00
C ARG A 123 -4.85 -27.54 18.82
N SER A 124 -5.59 -26.97 19.77
CA SER A 124 -6.64 -27.67 20.52
C SER A 124 -7.66 -28.29 19.58
N PHE A 125 -8.13 -27.51 18.59
CA PHE A 125 -9.07 -28.00 17.60
C PHE A 125 -8.49 -29.16 16.77
N LEU A 126 -7.27 -29.01 16.24
CA LEU A 126 -6.61 -30.05 15.44
C LEU A 126 -6.31 -31.32 16.22
N ASN A 127 -5.92 -31.22 17.49
CA ASN A 127 -5.70 -32.37 18.37
C ASN A 127 -6.98 -33.16 18.60
N TYR A 128 -8.12 -32.46 18.66
CA TYR A 128 -9.42 -33.09 18.78
C TYR A 128 -9.85 -33.78 17.47
N ILE A 129 -9.75 -33.08 16.32
CA ILE A 129 -10.24 -33.65 15.05
C ILE A 129 -9.28 -34.64 14.38
N GLY A 130 -7.97 -34.49 14.58
CA GLY A 130 -6.93 -35.22 13.89
C GLY A 130 -7.05 -36.74 14.01
N PRO A 131 -7.18 -37.31 15.23
CA PRO A 131 -7.31 -38.76 15.42
C PRO A 131 -8.54 -39.38 14.74
N ILE A 132 -9.54 -38.58 14.41
CA ILE A 132 -10.79 -39.04 13.82
C ILE A 132 -10.83 -38.76 12.30
N TYR A 133 -10.27 -37.63 11.87
CA TYR A 133 -10.21 -37.22 10.47
C TYR A 133 -9.12 -37.96 9.70
N CYS A 134 -7.95 -38.12 10.31
CA CYS A 134 -6.79 -38.77 9.71
C CYS A 134 -6.08 -39.64 10.77
N PRO A 135 -6.70 -40.76 11.20
CA PRO A 135 -6.13 -41.66 12.21
C PRO A 135 -4.77 -42.25 11.80
N PHE A 136 -4.50 -42.36 10.50
CA PHE A 136 -3.28 -42.93 9.92
C PHE A 136 -2.53 -41.88 9.10
N PHE A 137 -2.22 -40.74 9.71
CA PHE A 137 -1.48 -39.67 9.03
C PHE A 137 0.01 -40.01 8.92
N GLU A 138 0.41 -40.59 7.79
CA GLU A 138 1.80 -40.89 7.50
C GLU A 138 2.50 -39.72 6.80
N ASN A 139 3.71 -39.39 7.27
CA ASN A 139 4.56 -38.39 6.66
C ASN A 139 6.02 -38.70 6.95
N SER A 140 6.94 -38.14 6.16
CA SER A 140 8.38 -38.35 6.29
C SER A 140 9.00 -37.81 7.60
N HIS A 141 8.22 -37.14 8.44
CA HIS A 141 8.68 -36.51 9.68
C HIS A 141 8.14 -37.19 10.95
N ASN A 142 7.31 -38.24 10.81
CA ASN A 142 6.67 -38.96 11.92
C ASN A 142 5.89 -38.03 12.87
N GLU A 143 5.30 -36.95 12.33
CA GLU A 143 4.48 -35.99 13.08
C GLU A 143 3.00 -36.41 13.09
N SER A 144 2.26 -36.12 14.16
CA SER A 144 0.80 -36.24 14.13
C SER A 144 0.18 -35.27 13.13
N TYR A 145 -1.06 -35.50 12.68
CA TYR A 145 -1.78 -34.58 11.79
C TYR A 145 -1.77 -33.13 12.31
N ALA A 146 -2.07 -32.95 13.60
CA ALA A 146 -2.02 -31.66 14.27
C ALA A 146 -0.59 -31.09 14.34
N GLY A 147 0.41 -31.95 14.60
CA GLY A 147 1.82 -31.57 14.60
C GLY A 147 2.27 -31.02 13.26
N TYR A 148 2.02 -31.77 12.18
CA TYR A 148 2.43 -31.40 10.83
C TYR A 148 1.78 -30.08 10.38
N ILE A 149 0.47 -29.94 10.54
CA ILE A 149 -0.22 -28.69 10.16
C ILE A 149 0.33 -27.52 10.96
N MET A 150 0.41 -27.62 12.28
CA MET A 150 0.84 -26.50 13.11
C MET A 150 2.32 -26.15 12.96
N ASN A 151 3.19 -27.13 12.68
CA ASN A 151 4.62 -26.90 12.58
C ASN A 151 5.07 -26.49 11.17
N ARG A 152 4.35 -26.94 10.12
CA ARG A 152 4.76 -26.79 8.72
C ARG A 152 3.86 -25.86 7.93
N CYS A 153 2.55 -26.07 7.99
CA CYS A 153 1.59 -25.37 7.13
C CYS A 153 1.13 -24.05 7.77
N PHE A 154 0.92 -24.04 9.08
CA PHE A 154 0.35 -22.89 9.80
C PHE A 154 1.25 -21.64 9.78
N PRO A 155 2.58 -21.71 9.98
CA PRO A 155 3.45 -20.53 9.90
C PRO A 155 3.45 -19.89 8.51
N GLU A 156 3.44 -20.72 7.46
CA GLU A 156 3.32 -20.26 6.07
C GLU A 156 1.94 -19.65 5.81
N ALA A 157 0.86 -20.26 6.29
CA ALA A 157 -0.48 -19.73 6.16
C ALA A 157 -0.63 -18.35 6.80
N GLU A 158 -0.08 -18.15 8.01
CA GLU A 158 -0.05 -16.84 8.64
C GLU A 158 0.80 -15.84 7.85
N GLN A 159 1.94 -16.28 7.31
CA GLN A 159 2.77 -15.43 6.47
C GLN A 159 2.00 -14.99 5.22
N LEU A 160 1.34 -15.91 4.52
CA LEU A 160 0.56 -15.62 3.33
C LEU A 160 -0.62 -14.69 3.62
N LEU A 161 -1.29 -14.83 4.77
CA LEU A 161 -2.37 -13.93 5.17
C LEU A 161 -1.86 -12.54 5.60
N ARG A 162 -0.72 -12.48 6.30
CA ARG A 162 -0.02 -11.22 6.59
C ARG A 162 0.41 -10.54 5.30
N GLU A 163 0.97 -11.32 4.37
CA GLU A 163 1.31 -10.86 3.03
C GLU A 163 0.07 -10.36 2.32
N VAL A 164 -1.11 -11.00 2.42
CA VAL A 164 -2.35 -10.46 1.86
C VAL A 164 -2.81 -9.16 2.52
N GLY A 165 -2.73 -9.08 3.84
CA GLY A 165 -2.95 -7.85 4.59
C GLY A 165 -1.99 -6.73 4.19
N ASN A 166 -0.78 -7.10 3.76
CA ASN A 166 0.25 -6.22 3.22
C ASN A 166 0.25 -6.12 1.68
N SER A 167 -0.52 -6.94 0.96
CA SER A 167 -0.49 -7.09 -0.51
C SER A 167 -1.68 -6.41 -1.16
N GLY A 168 -2.22 -5.38 -0.53
CA GLY A 168 -2.60 -4.20 -1.29
C GLY A 168 -1.33 -3.53 -1.79
N GLN A 169 -0.79 -4.02 -2.92
CA GLN A 169 0.46 -3.62 -3.59
C GLN A 169 1.76 -4.12 -2.94
N LEU A 170 2.72 -4.56 -3.77
CA LEU A 170 4.14 -4.32 -3.51
C LEU A 170 4.30 -2.82 -3.29
N THR A 171 4.14 -2.33 -2.07
CA THR A 171 4.37 -0.92 -1.82
C THR A 171 5.86 -0.72 -1.85
N ARG A 172 6.38 -0.19 -2.96
CA ARG A 172 7.62 0.59 -2.96
C ARG A 172 7.68 1.35 -1.64
N THR A 173 8.70 1.09 -0.82
CA THR A 173 8.92 1.92 0.37
C THR A 173 9.28 3.31 -0.11
N PHE A 174 8.39 4.26 0.11
CA PHE A 174 8.60 5.64 -0.25
C PHE A 174 9.53 6.31 0.74
N LYS A 175 10.56 6.96 0.24
CA LYS A 175 11.52 7.69 1.08
C LYS A 175 11.18 9.17 1.06
N VAL A 176 11.02 9.76 2.24
CA VAL A 176 10.77 11.19 2.41
C VAL A 176 11.90 11.79 3.22
N ALA A 177 12.58 12.79 2.68
CA ALA A 177 13.56 13.58 3.43
C ALA A 177 12.87 14.82 4.02
N ILE A 178 13.19 15.16 5.27
CA ILE A 178 12.72 16.38 5.92
C ILE A 178 13.92 17.23 6.31
N MET A 179 13.90 18.50 5.93
CA MET A 179 14.83 19.55 6.34
C MET A 179 14.11 20.55 7.23
N PRO A 180 14.02 20.31 8.55
CA PRO A 180 13.53 21.33 9.47
C PRO A 180 14.52 22.50 9.48
N GLY A 181 14.08 23.69 9.08
CA GLY A 181 14.93 24.89 9.06
C GLY A 181 15.45 25.26 10.45
N HIS A 182 16.56 25.99 10.49
CA HIS A 182 17.19 26.49 11.73
C HIS A 182 17.61 25.36 12.69
N GLY A 183 17.88 25.68 13.95
CA GLY A 183 18.27 24.70 14.97
C GLY A 183 19.46 25.13 15.84
N GLY A 184 19.59 24.46 16.99
CA GLY A 184 20.61 24.79 17.99
C GLY A 184 20.52 26.24 18.45
N GLY A 185 21.63 26.99 18.34
CA GLY A 185 21.68 28.41 18.71
C GLY A 185 20.98 29.36 17.71
N ASN A 186 20.44 28.86 16.59
CA ASN A 186 19.70 29.65 15.62
C ASN A 186 18.20 29.35 15.76
N PRO A 187 17.40 30.24 16.39
CA PRO A 187 15.98 29.99 16.61
C PRO A 187 15.11 30.28 15.38
N GLY A 188 15.67 30.91 14.34
CA GLY A 188 14.90 31.49 13.25
C GLY A 188 14.07 32.69 13.70
N ALA A 189 12.87 32.85 13.14
CA ALA A 189 11.91 33.85 13.58
C ALA A 189 11.44 33.56 15.02
N VAL A 190 11.20 34.62 15.79
CA VAL A 190 10.77 34.53 17.19
C VAL A 190 9.62 35.48 17.44
N ASN A 191 8.51 34.96 17.95
CA ASN A 191 7.46 35.75 18.59
C ASN A 191 7.70 35.71 20.10
N ARG A 192 8.16 36.83 20.67
CA ARG A 192 8.58 36.89 22.08
C ARG A 192 7.38 36.87 23.02
N ASP A 193 6.27 37.49 22.63
CA ASP A 193 5.08 37.63 23.46
C ASP A 193 4.35 36.29 23.62
N LEU A 194 4.33 35.49 22.55
CA LEU A 194 3.74 34.15 22.56
C LEU A 194 4.74 33.04 22.93
N GLY A 195 6.03 33.36 23.00
CA GLY A 195 7.10 32.40 23.33
C GLY A 195 7.30 31.34 22.24
N VAL A 196 7.15 31.72 20.97
CA VAL A 196 7.22 30.80 19.83
C VAL A 196 8.51 31.05 19.06
N GLN A 197 9.24 29.97 18.75
CA GLN A 197 10.47 30.00 17.94
C GLN A 197 10.28 29.10 16.71
N GLU A 198 10.65 29.61 15.54
CA GLU A 198 10.53 28.90 14.27
C GLU A 198 11.21 27.52 14.32
N ALA A 199 12.46 27.45 14.81
CA ALA A 199 13.22 26.20 14.86
C ALA A 199 12.53 25.08 15.65
N GLU A 200 11.78 25.44 16.70
CA GLU A 200 11.02 24.51 17.53
C GLU A 200 9.81 23.95 16.78
N TYR A 201 9.07 24.80 16.07
CA TYR A 201 7.90 24.37 15.31
C TYR A 201 8.27 23.63 14.02
N ASN A 202 9.36 24.02 13.35
CA ASN A 202 9.92 23.23 12.25
C ASN A 202 10.24 21.79 12.71
N TRP A 203 10.79 21.62 13.92
CA TRP A 203 11.06 20.29 14.47
C TRP A 203 9.78 19.53 14.82
N ARG A 204 8.82 20.18 15.50
CA ARG A 204 7.53 19.56 15.85
C ARG A 204 6.74 19.11 14.63
N GLU A 205 6.72 19.91 13.56
CA GLU A 205 6.12 19.52 12.28
C GLU A 205 6.85 18.33 11.67
N ALA A 206 8.19 18.31 11.69
CA ALA A 206 8.96 17.19 11.16
C ALA A 206 8.69 15.86 11.87
N GLU A 207 8.62 15.87 13.22
CA GLU A 207 8.29 14.69 14.01
C GLU A 207 6.86 14.21 13.75
N GLU A 208 5.91 15.15 13.64
CA GLU A 208 4.51 14.81 13.38
C GLU A 208 4.31 14.24 11.98
N ILE A 209 4.97 14.81 10.95
CA ILE A 209 4.97 14.26 9.58
C ILE A 209 5.55 12.84 9.57
N LYS A 210 6.70 12.64 10.24
CA LYS A 210 7.32 11.31 10.37
C LYS A 210 6.36 10.31 11.00
N ARG A 211 5.75 10.68 12.14
CA ARG A 211 4.78 9.84 12.86
C ARG A 211 3.58 9.47 11.98
N ILE A 212 3.04 10.42 11.21
CA ILE A 212 1.86 10.20 10.38
C ILE A 212 2.18 9.29 9.19
N LEU A 213 3.27 9.56 8.45
CA LEU A 213 3.62 8.79 7.25
C LEU A 213 4.11 7.38 7.59
N GLU A 214 4.97 7.20 8.60
CA GLU A 214 5.51 5.87 8.93
C GLU A 214 4.44 4.93 9.49
N LYS A 215 3.32 5.46 10.02
CA LYS A 215 2.16 4.67 10.43
C LYS A 215 1.51 3.94 9.25
N ASP A 216 1.64 4.46 8.03
CA ASP A 216 1.07 3.83 6.83
C ASP A 216 1.85 2.57 6.40
N GLY A 217 3.01 2.30 7.01
CA GLY A 217 3.78 1.07 6.82
C GLY A 217 4.61 1.00 5.54
N ASN A 218 4.38 1.90 4.57
CA ASN A 218 5.10 1.97 3.30
C ASN A 218 5.94 3.25 3.10
N TYR A 219 6.18 4.02 4.15
CA TYR A 219 7.06 5.20 4.13
C TYR A 219 8.27 5.03 5.05
N GLN A 220 9.42 5.51 4.60
CA GLN A 220 10.61 5.73 5.41
C GLN A 220 10.91 7.23 5.45
N VAL A 221 10.82 7.85 6.62
CA VAL A 221 10.98 9.29 6.77
C VAL A 221 12.30 9.62 7.47
N ASN A 222 13.16 10.39 6.79
CA ASN A 222 14.48 10.78 7.26
C ASN A 222 14.50 12.27 7.62
N ILE A 223 14.48 12.60 8.91
CA ILE A 223 14.73 13.96 9.39
C ILE A 223 16.24 14.20 9.34
N CYS A 224 16.69 15.12 8.48
CA CYS A 224 18.09 15.21 8.04
C CYS A 224 19.00 16.06 8.95
N ARG A 225 18.53 16.39 10.15
CA ARG A 225 19.31 16.98 11.25
C ARG A 225 18.83 16.42 12.59
N VAL A 226 19.63 16.57 13.64
CA VAL A 226 19.16 16.30 15.01
C VAL A 226 18.51 17.54 15.64
N GLN A 227 17.72 17.36 16.71
CA GLN A 227 16.78 18.38 17.25
C GLN A 227 17.40 19.75 17.53
N SER A 228 18.63 19.77 18.05
CA SER A 228 19.31 20.99 18.50
C SER A 228 20.59 21.28 17.73
N GLU A 229 20.72 20.75 16.51
CA GLU A 229 21.89 20.97 15.67
C GLU A 229 21.78 22.25 14.85
N ASN A 230 22.87 23.01 14.79
CA ASN A 230 23.04 24.13 13.86
C ASN A 230 23.83 23.65 12.63
N VAL A 231 23.11 23.05 11.67
CA VAL A 231 23.70 22.42 10.48
C VAL A 231 24.01 23.46 9.41
N ASN A 232 25.18 23.38 8.77
CA ASN A 232 25.50 24.23 7.62
C ASN A 232 24.67 23.80 6.39
N LEU A 233 24.20 24.74 5.58
CA LEU A 233 23.34 24.46 4.42
C LEU A 233 23.90 23.40 3.46
N GLY A 234 25.20 23.45 3.14
CA GLY A 234 25.80 22.48 2.21
C GLY A 234 25.82 21.05 2.78
N GLU A 235 26.08 20.92 4.07
CA GLU A 235 25.99 19.65 4.78
C GLU A 235 24.53 19.16 4.87
N PHE A 236 23.59 20.06 5.15
CA PHE A 236 22.17 19.74 5.26
C PHE A 236 21.64 19.17 3.94
N GLN A 237 21.98 19.81 2.82
CA GLN A 237 21.67 19.36 1.47
C GLN A 237 22.37 18.04 1.13
N GLY A 238 23.62 17.87 1.54
CA GLY A 238 24.37 16.62 1.38
C GLY A 238 23.70 15.44 2.07
N ARG A 239 23.27 15.61 3.33
CA ARG A 239 22.53 14.59 4.09
C ARG A 239 21.22 14.21 3.44
N VAL A 240 20.45 15.20 2.96
CA VAL A 240 19.20 14.99 2.22
C VAL A 240 19.46 14.18 0.96
N ASN A 241 20.46 14.53 0.16
CA ASN A 241 20.81 13.79 -1.05
C ASN A 241 21.22 12.34 -0.76
N ALA A 242 21.96 12.11 0.34
CA ALA A 242 22.37 10.77 0.77
C ALA A 242 21.20 9.85 1.17
N THR A 243 20.01 10.41 1.45
CA THR A 243 18.82 9.59 1.72
C THR A 243 18.29 8.87 0.47
N HIS A 244 18.60 9.40 -0.72
CA HIS A 244 17.95 9.01 -1.98
C HIS A 244 16.41 9.06 -1.88
N ALA A 245 15.88 10.08 -1.21
CA ALA A 245 14.45 10.26 -1.03
C ALA A 245 13.71 10.56 -2.34
N ASP A 246 12.45 10.15 -2.40
CA ASP A 246 11.52 10.41 -3.51
C ASP A 246 11.05 11.87 -3.52
N VAL A 247 10.97 12.49 -2.35
CA VAL A 247 10.68 13.92 -2.15
C VAL A 247 11.43 14.47 -0.95
N CYS A 248 11.66 15.79 -0.94
CA CYS A 248 12.18 16.52 0.21
C CYS A 248 11.23 17.63 0.65
N LEU A 249 11.06 17.75 1.97
CA LEU A 249 10.23 18.72 2.65
C LEU A 249 11.11 19.68 3.46
N CYS A 250 11.29 20.92 3.01
CA CYS A 250 12.07 21.93 3.73
C CYS A 250 11.14 22.83 4.54
N LEU A 251 11.08 22.62 5.86
CA LEU A 251 10.07 23.23 6.73
C LEU A 251 10.59 24.54 7.34
N HIS A 252 9.84 25.62 7.15
CA HIS A 252 10.11 26.96 7.67
C HIS A 252 8.80 27.63 8.09
N HIS A 253 8.93 28.71 8.87
CA HIS A 253 7.83 29.61 9.17
C HIS A 253 8.27 31.04 8.94
N ASN A 254 7.41 31.81 8.28
CA ASN A 254 7.76 33.09 7.72
C ASN A 254 7.87 34.16 8.80
N SER A 255 8.46 35.29 8.42
CA SER A 255 8.49 36.49 9.24
C SER A 255 8.61 37.73 8.37
N ASN A 256 7.94 38.81 8.77
CA ASN A 256 8.03 40.09 8.10
C ASN A 256 8.06 41.23 9.13
N ALA A 257 8.75 42.32 8.79
CA ALA A 257 8.70 43.55 9.58
C ALA A 257 7.28 44.14 9.65
N ARG A 258 6.47 43.88 8.63
CA ARG A 258 5.03 44.15 8.61
C ARG A 258 4.28 42.96 9.22
N THR A 259 3.96 43.06 10.50
CA THR A 259 3.37 41.96 11.29
C THR A 259 1.95 41.59 10.86
N GLU A 260 1.29 42.41 10.03
CA GLU A 260 0.02 42.07 9.37
C GLU A 260 0.17 41.03 8.25
N ALA A 261 1.40 40.72 7.81
CA ALA A 261 1.64 39.64 6.86
C ALA A 261 1.31 38.29 7.50
N GLU A 262 0.35 37.58 6.90
CA GLU A 262 -0.15 36.30 7.37
C GLU A 262 -0.21 35.27 6.23
N GLY A 263 -0.42 34.00 6.59
CA GLY A 263 -0.70 32.92 5.67
C GLY A 263 0.48 32.03 5.30
N TRP A 264 0.19 30.96 4.57
CA TRP A 264 1.19 30.02 4.08
C TRP A 264 1.71 30.41 2.69
N TRP A 265 2.94 30.01 2.37
CA TRP A 265 3.56 30.19 1.06
C TRP A 265 4.48 29.01 0.72
N LEU A 266 4.27 28.39 -0.45
CA LEU A 266 5.07 27.26 -0.91
C LEU A 266 6.07 27.69 -1.98
N PHE A 267 7.29 27.15 -1.91
CA PHE A 267 8.36 27.47 -2.85
C PHE A 267 9.01 26.24 -3.46
N SER A 268 9.39 26.37 -4.72
CA SER A 268 10.32 25.45 -5.39
C SER A 268 11.40 26.25 -6.10
N CYS A 269 12.54 25.61 -6.38
CA CYS A 269 13.63 26.22 -7.18
C CYS A 269 13.81 25.54 -8.54
N LYS A 270 13.25 24.35 -8.73
CA LYS A 270 13.26 23.60 -9.98
C LYS A 270 11.89 23.69 -10.67
N GLN A 271 11.90 23.69 -12.00
CA GLN A 271 10.71 23.79 -12.85
C GLN A 271 10.49 22.51 -13.68
N ASP A 272 11.04 21.37 -13.23
CA ASP A 272 10.76 20.08 -13.85
C ASP A 272 9.31 19.61 -13.57
N SER A 273 8.83 18.65 -14.37
CA SER A 273 7.45 18.15 -14.31
C SER A 273 7.08 17.58 -12.95
N GLU A 274 8.01 16.87 -12.30
CA GLU A 274 7.77 16.20 -11.02
C GLU A 274 7.67 17.21 -9.88
N THR A 275 8.59 18.18 -9.80
CA THR A 275 8.53 19.26 -8.81
C THR A 275 7.30 20.14 -9.00
N ASN A 276 6.94 20.46 -10.26
CA ASN A 276 5.73 21.23 -10.56
C ASN A 276 4.46 20.47 -10.17
N LYS A 277 4.40 19.16 -10.42
CA LYS A 277 3.26 18.33 -9.99
C LYS A 277 3.17 18.30 -8.47
N PHE A 278 4.29 18.10 -7.78
CA PHE A 278 4.31 17.99 -6.33
C PHE A 278 3.83 19.27 -5.64
N ILE A 279 4.34 20.44 -6.05
CA ILE A 279 3.93 21.72 -5.44
C ILE A 279 2.46 22.04 -5.67
N GLN A 280 1.89 21.67 -6.83
CA GLN A 280 0.47 21.91 -7.11
C GLN A 280 -0.45 21.00 -6.29
N ILE A 281 -0.03 19.75 -6.05
CA ILE A 281 -0.74 18.85 -5.13
C ILE A 281 -0.72 19.43 -3.72
N LEU A 282 0.44 19.91 -3.24
CA LEU A 282 0.53 20.54 -1.91
C LEU A 282 -0.30 21.83 -1.82
N ASP A 283 -0.30 22.70 -2.84
CA ASP A 283 -1.14 23.91 -2.89
C ASP A 283 -2.62 23.58 -2.70
N LYS A 284 -3.11 22.56 -3.39
CA LYS A 284 -4.49 22.05 -3.26
C LYS A 284 -4.80 21.69 -1.80
N HIS A 285 -3.94 20.91 -1.13
CA HIS A 285 -4.16 20.49 0.26
C HIS A 285 -4.04 21.66 1.24
N PHE A 286 -3.09 22.57 1.04
CA PHE A 286 -2.86 23.73 1.90
C PHE A 286 -4.00 24.76 1.85
N ARG A 287 -4.75 24.84 0.74
CA ARG A 287 -5.96 25.69 0.64
C ARG A 287 -7.07 25.30 1.61
N GLU A 288 -7.02 24.12 2.21
CA GLU A 288 -7.98 23.68 3.23
C GLU A 288 -7.62 24.20 4.64
N LEU A 289 -6.42 24.76 4.84
CA LEU A 289 -6.03 25.36 6.12
C LEU A 289 -6.80 26.66 6.39
N PRO A 290 -7.08 27.00 7.65
CA PRO A 290 -7.75 28.25 8.02
C PRO A 290 -6.80 29.46 7.99
N LEU A 291 -5.88 29.49 7.03
CA LEU A 291 -4.84 30.50 6.85
C LEU A 291 -4.98 31.16 5.48
N LYS A 292 -4.45 32.38 5.34
CA LYS A 292 -4.41 33.06 4.05
C LYS A 292 -3.53 32.29 3.06
N ALA A 293 -4.06 31.99 1.87
CA ALA A 293 -3.29 31.35 0.81
C ALA A 293 -2.46 32.38 0.03
N ARG A 294 -1.13 32.33 0.12
CA ARG A 294 -0.23 33.10 -0.77
C ARG A 294 0.11 32.35 -2.05
N GLY A 295 -0.06 31.02 -2.05
CA GLY A 295 0.12 30.16 -3.21
C GLY A 295 1.55 29.65 -3.36
N CYS A 296 1.95 29.45 -4.62
CA CYS A 296 3.23 28.85 -4.99
C CYS A 296 4.14 29.85 -5.69
N THR A 297 5.44 29.78 -5.46
CA THR A 297 6.42 30.65 -6.13
C THR A 297 7.71 29.93 -6.46
N TYR A 298 8.24 30.21 -7.66
CA TYR A 298 9.54 29.74 -8.08
C TYR A 298 10.63 30.70 -7.60
N ALA A 299 11.53 30.22 -6.75
CA ALA A 299 12.71 30.93 -6.31
C ALA A 299 13.83 30.77 -7.35
N THR A 300 13.77 31.51 -8.47
CA THR A 300 14.77 31.43 -9.54
C THR A 300 15.40 32.79 -9.88
N HIS A 301 16.58 32.75 -10.52
CA HIS A 301 17.27 33.95 -10.99
C HIS A 301 16.43 34.76 -12.01
N PRO A 302 16.63 36.09 -12.08
CA PRO A 302 17.55 36.90 -11.27
C PRO A 302 16.98 37.31 -9.90
N PHE A 303 17.82 37.26 -8.85
CA PHE A 303 17.48 37.69 -7.49
C PHE A 303 17.79 39.17 -7.26
N THR A 304 17.10 40.07 -7.97
CA THR A 304 17.35 41.51 -7.92
C THR A 304 16.22 42.26 -7.19
N GLY A 305 16.55 43.43 -6.62
CA GLY A 305 15.59 44.33 -5.98
C GLY A 305 14.86 43.71 -4.77
N ASP A 306 13.53 43.87 -4.78
CA ASP A 306 12.59 43.36 -3.77
C ASP A 306 12.49 41.82 -3.73
N ARG A 307 13.12 41.12 -4.68
CA ARG A 307 13.18 39.64 -4.75
C ARG A 307 14.46 39.05 -4.16
N SER A 308 15.36 39.86 -3.59
CA SER A 308 16.61 39.38 -2.99
C SER A 308 16.42 38.32 -1.91
N TRP A 309 15.26 38.30 -1.23
CA TRP A 309 14.92 37.27 -0.24
C TRP A 309 14.68 35.89 -0.86
N LEU A 310 14.25 35.79 -2.14
CA LEU A 310 14.14 34.51 -2.85
C LEU A 310 15.48 33.81 -3.00
N LYS A 311 16.61 34.54 -2.93
CA LYS A 311 17.94 33.93 -2.88
C LYS A 311 18.12 33.05 -1.64
N ARG A 312 17.50 33.39 -0.50
CA ARG A 312 17.57 32.59 0.72
C ARG A 312 16.84 31.27 0.56
N VAL A 313 15.62 31.31 0.00
CA VAL A 313 14.84 30.13 -0.38
C VAL A 313 15.65 29.26 -1.36
N TRP A 314 16.17 29.86 -2.44
CA TRP A 314 16.98 29.14 -3.42
C TRP A 314 18.22 28.50 -2.78
N ASN A 315 18.93 29.20 -1.89
CA ASN A 315 20.10 28.67 -1.18
C ASN A 315 19.75 27.45 -0.32
N CYS A 316 18.55 27.37 0.27
CA CYS A 316 18.15 26.23 1.09
C CYS A 316 17.97 24.95 0.27
N ILE A 317 17.38 25.04 -0.93
CA ILE A 317 16.87 23.84 -1.64
C ILE A 317 17.49 23.58 -3.03
N ASN A 318 18.33 24.46 -3.58
CA ASN A 318 18.82 24.31 -4.96
C ASN A 318 19.66 23.04 -5.22
N ALA A 319 20.40 22.57 -4.21
CA ALA A 319 21.30 21.43 -4.37
C ALA A 319 20.61 20.08 -4.06
N CYS A 320 19.36 20.09 -3.59
CA CYS A 320 18.59 18.88 -3.37
C CYS A 320 18.27 18.21 -4.71
N GLN A 321 18.50 16.91 -4.85
CA GLN A 321 18.42 16.20 -6.14
C GLN A 321 16.99 15.74 -6.47
N MET A 322 16.18 15.46 -5.46
CA MET A 322 14.77 15.07 -5.57
C MET A 322 13.83 16.28 -5.69
N PRO A 323 12.55 16.08 -6.08
CA PRO A 323 11.50 17.09 -5.95
C PRO A 323 11.46 17.65 -4.53
N THR A 324 11.70 18.95 -4.38
CA THR A 324 11.91 19.59 -3.08
C THR A 324 11.07 20.85 -2.97
N ILE A 325 10.27 20.93 -1.90
CA ILE A 325 9.40 22.07 -1.60
C ILE A 325 9.86 22.69 -0.29
N LEU A 326 10.02 24.03 -0.30
CA LEU A 326 10.18 24.82 0.91
C LEU A 326 8.82 25.36 1.33
N PHE A 327 8.48 25.09 2.58
CA PHE A 327 7.23 25.50 3.21
C PHE A 327 7.50 26.70 4.09
N GLU A 328 6.81 27.80 3.86
CA GLU A 328 6.62 28.86 4.84
C GLU A 328 5.22 28.67 5.43
N SER A 329 5.09 27.85 6.48
CA SER A 329 3.81 27.28 6.94
C SER A 329 2.82 28.33 7.48
N CYS A 330 3.32 29.37 8.14
CA CYS A 330 2.57 30.58 8.54
C CYS A 330 3.56 31.69 8.93
N PHE A 331 3.11 32.88 9.34
CA PHE A 331 4.00 33.95 9.82
C PHE A 331 4.16 33.94 11.34
N ILE A 332 5.37 33.71 11.85
CA ILE A 332 5.69 33.82 13.28
C ILE A 332 5.53 35.26 13.78
N SER A 333 5.82 36.23 12.91
CA SER A 333 5.67 37.66 13.21
C SER A 333 4.21 38.13 13.31
N ASN A 334 3.24 37.30 12.93
CA ASN A 334 1.82 37.62 13.00
C ASN A 334 1.18 36.89 14.18
N ASP A 335 0.62 37.63 15.14
CA ASP A 335 0.11 37.03 16.38
C ASP A 335 -1.06 36.07 16.15
N ARG A 336 -1.86 36.26 15.10
CA ARG A 336 -2.99 35.36 14.78
C ARG A 336 -2.48 34.02 14.27
N ASP A 337 -1.60 34.04 13.27
CA ASP A 337 -0.94 32.85 12.74
C ASP A 337 -0.16 32.12 13.85
N CYS A 338 0.61 32.87 14.63
CA CYS A 338 1.45 32.35 15.70
C CYS A 338 0.62 31.73 16.83
N GLN A 339 -0.50 32.35 17.22
CA GLN A 339 -1.42 31.81 18.22
C GLN A 339 -2.11 30.53 17.71
N TRP A 340 -2.51 30.49 16.42
CA TRP A 340 -3.08 29.30 15.79
C TRP A 340 -2.07 28.15 15.77
N LEU A 341 -0.84 28.42 15.34
CA LEU A 341 0.26 27.46 15.31
C LEU A 341 0.51 26.87 16.70
N LYS A 342 0.61 27.75 17.72
CA LYS A 342 0.80 27.36 19.14
C LYS A 342 -0.34 26.51 19.68
N ASN A 343 -1.57 26.77 19.24
CA ASN A 343 -2.77 26.05 19.66
C ASN A 343 -3.01 24.74 18.88
N GLY A 344 -1.97 24.17 18.27
CA GLY A 344 -2.03 22.87 17.59
C GLY A 344 -2.08 22.93 16.07
N GLY A 345 -2.11 24.13 15.47
CA GLY A 345 -2.15 24.30 14.01
C GLY A 345 -1.01 23.60 13.26
N TYR A 346 0.15 23.42 13.89
CA TYR A 346 1.28 22.67 13.32
C TYR A 346 0.92 21.21 12.96
N LYS A 347 -0.05 20.60 13.67
CA LYS A 347 -0.55 19.25 13.35
C LYS A 347 -1.42 19.26 12.10
N ASP A 348 -2.21 20.32 11.91
CA ASP A 348 -3.01 20.50 10.70
C ASP A 348 -2.11 20.69 9.48
N VAL A 349 -1.05 21.50 9.62
CA VAL A 349 -0.01 21.65 8.58
C VAL A 349 0.63 20.30 8.27
N ALA A 350 1.11 19.57 9.29
CA ALA A 350 1.72 18.25 9.12
C ALA A 350 0.79 17.27 8.39
N GLN A 351 -0.50 17.25 8.75
CA GLN A 351 -1.49 16.43 8.08
C GLN A 351 -1.65 16.80 6.59
N LYS A 352 -1.74 18.09 6.25
CA LYS A 352 -1.83 18.53 4.83
C LYS A 352 -0.58 18.23 4.02
N ILE A 353 0.60 18.32 4.63
CA ILE A 353 1.84 17.86 4.01
C ILE A 353 1.77 16.36 3.74
N CYS A 354 1.32 15.57 4.71
CA CYS A 354 1.19 14.12 4.56
C CYS A 354 0.18 13.72 3.48
N ASP A 355 -0.97 14.39 3.41
CA ASP A 355 -2.00 14.14 2.39
C ASP A 355 -1.47 14.45 0.99
N GLY A 356 -0.74 15.55 0.82
CA GLY A 356 -0.11 15.90 -0.45
C GLY A 356 1.04 14.95 -0.84
N VAL A 357 1.86 14.51 0.11
CA VAL A 357 2.91 13.50 -0.10
C VAL A 357 2.30 12.17 -0.53
N ARG A 358 1.23 11.72 0.12
CA ARG A 358 0.49 10.51 -0.25
C ARG A 358 -0.04 10.59 -1.67
N GLU A 359 -0.78 11.65 -2.00
CA GLU A 359 -1.36 11.83 -3.33
C GLU A 359 -0.26 11.86 -4.40
N TYR A 360 0.82 12.60 -4.16
CA TYR A 360 1.93 12.68 -5.11
C TYR A 360 2.59 11.31 -5.32
N LEU A 361 3.00 10.64 -4.24
CA LEU A 361 3.76 9.40 -4.32
C LEU A 361 2.91 8.20 -4.74
N GLN A 362 1.65 8.11 -4.31
CA GLN A 362 0.75 7.04 -4.76
C GLN A 362 0.34 7.21 -6.23
N SER A 363 0.23 8.45 -6.73
CA SER A 363 0.03 8.70 -8.17
C SER A 363 1.21 8.24 -9.05
N SER A 364 2.34 7.85 -8.44
CA SER A 364 3.51 7.25 -9.10
C SER A 364 3.53 5.71 -9.07
N LEU A 365 2.57 5.06 -8.40
CA LEU A 365 2.46 3.58 -8.28
C LEU A 365 1.62 2.92 -9.37
N GLU A 366 1.47 3.55 -10.53
CA GLU A 366 0.77 2.90 -11.64
C GLU A 366 1.54 1.62 -12.00
N THR A 367 0.96 0.48 -11.64
CA THR A 367 1.62 -0.81 -11.81
C THR A 367 1.61 -1.15 -13.29
N THR A 368 2.79 -1.23 -13.89
CA THR A 368 2.95 -1.64 -15.29
C THR A 368 2.37 -3.05 -15.47
N LEU A 369 1.23 -3.14 -16.14
CA LEU A 369 0.59 -4.39 -16.54
C LEU A 369 1.50 -5.17 -17.49
N TYR A 370 2.11 -4.48 -18.45
CA TYR A 370 3.11 -5.03 -19.36
C TYR A 370 3.87 -3.93 -20.11
N LYS A 371 5.01 -4.30 -20.70
CA LYS A 371 5.75 -3.42 -21.61
C LYS A 371 5.30 -3.61 -23.04
N ALA A 372 5.28 -2.54 -23.81
CA ALA A 372 4.96 -2.56 -25.24
C ALA A 372 5.92 -1.64 -26.01
N VAL A 373 5.86 -1.67 -27.33
CA VAL A 373 6.47 -0.67 -28.21
C VAL A 373 5.40 -0.02 -29.07
N VAL A 374 5.61 1.23 -29.44
CA VAL A 374 4.79 1.87 -30.48
C VAL A 374 5.00 1.12 -31.79
N ASN A 375 3.91 0.74 -32.44
CA ASN A 375 3.84 0.13 -33.76
C ASN A 375 2.88 0.94 -34.64
N ALA A 376 3.31 2.15 -35.02
CA ALA A 376 2.53 3.11 -35.80
C ALA A 376 3.33 3.53 -37.05
N PRO A 377 2.69 3.79 -38.21
CA PRO A 377 3.41 4.15 -39.42
C PRO A 377 4.18 5.47 -39.30
N ASP A 378 3.61 6.47 -38.61
CA ASP A 378 4.26 7.77 -38.38
C ASP A 378 4.54 7.99 -36.88
N PHE A 379 3.54 8.46 -36.15
CA PHE A 379 3.59 8.73 -34.72
C PHE A 379 2.27 8.33 -34.05
N LEU A 380 2.33 8.04 -32.75
CA LEU A 380 1.20 7.72 -31.91
C LEU A 380 0.86 8.91 -31.02
N ASN A 381 -0.34 9.47 -31.19
CA ASN A 381 -0.86 10.51 -30.30
C ASN A 381 -1.17 9.90 -28.92
N VAL A 382 -0.69 10.57 -27.88
CA VAL A 382 -1.05 10.33 -26.48
C VAL A 382 -2.08 11.39 -26.09
N ARG A 383 -3.19 10.96 -25.49
CA ARG A 383 -4.33 11.83 -25.15
C ARG A 383 -4.61 11.84 -23.66
N SER A 384 -5.33 12.85 -23.20
CA SER A 384 -5.72 12.99 -21.78
C SER A 384 -6.79 11.98 -21.34
N GLY A 385 -7.50 11.34 -22.27
CA GLY A 385 -8.52 10.32 -21.99
C GLY A 385 -8.63 9.27 -23.10
N SER A 386 -9.33 8.18 -22.79
CA SER A 386 -9.57 7.06 -23.71
C SER A 386 -10.57 7.43 -24.81
N GLY A 387 -10.05 7.93 -25.94
CA GLY A 387 -10.88 8.35 -27.07
C GLY A 387 -10.24 9.46 -27.90
N THR A 388 -10.66 9.57 -29.16
CA THR A 388 -10.18 10.61 -30.09
C THR A 388 -10.69 12.02 -29.76
N ASN A 389 -11.73 12.13 -28.94
CA ASN A 389 -12.33 13.40 -28.53
C ASN A 389 -11.56 14.10 -27.41
N TYR A 390 -10.61 13.41 -26.77
CA TYR A 390 -9.77 13.99 -25.72
C TYR A 390 -8.57 14.74 -26.32
N PRO A 391 -8.15 15.87 -25.71
CA PRO A 391 -6.96 16.61 -26.12
C PRO A 391 -5.70 15.74 -26.21
N VAL A 392 -4.87 15.99 -27.22
CA VAL A 392 -3.54 15.39 -27.37
C VAL A 392 -2.59 16.05 -26.37
N VAL A 393 -1.91 15.23 -25.56
CA VAL A 393 -0.92 15.66 -24.55
C VAL A 393 0.52 15.34 -24.96
N GLY A 394 0.71 14.59 -26.06
CA GLY A 394 2.02 14.30 -26.61
C GLY A 394 1.97 13.36 -27.80
N GLN A 395 3.13 13.09 -28.39
CA GLN A 395 3.29 12.20 -29.54
C GLN A 395 4.51 11.31 -29.34
N LEU A 396 4.41 10.05 -29.78
CA LEU A 396 5.46 9.03 -29.64
C LEU A 396 5.82 8.46 -31.01
N ASN A 397 7.11 8.34 -31.30
CA ASN A 397 7.59 7.78 -32.56
C ASN A 397 7.46 6.26 -32.57
N ASN A 398 7.43 5.67 -33.77
CA ASN A 398 7.47 4.22 -33.95
C ASN A 398 8.68 3.59 -33.22
N GLY A 399 8.48 2.43 -32.59
CA GLY A 399 9.51 1.73 -31.80
C GLY A 399 9.74 2.27 -30.38
N THR A 400 9.10 3.38 -29.97
CA THR A 400 9.23 3.90 -28.59
C THR A 400 8.72 2.87 -27.58
N SER A 401 9.51 2.57 -26.56
CA SER A 401 9.12 1.68 -25.46
C SER A 401 8.04 2.33 -24.58
N LEU A 402 7.04 1.54 -24.20
CA LEU A 402 5.87 1.95 -23.44
C LEU A 402 5.73 1.10 -22.18
N GLU A 403 5.28 1.73 -21.10
CA GLU A 403 4.80 1.03 -19.90
C GLU A 403 3.28 1.15 -19.83
N ILE A 404 2.59 0.04 -20.13
CA ILE A 404 1.13 -0.02 -20.11
C ILE A 404 0.66 -0.31 -18.70
N VAL A 405 -0.24 0.52 -18.18
CA VAL A 405 -0.77 0.42 -16.80
C VAL A 405 -2.27 0.14 -16.75
N GLU A 406 -2.96 0.28 -17.88
CA GLU A 406 -4.39 -0.02 -18.00
C GLU A 406 -4.74 -0.36 -19.45
N GLU A 407 -5.72 -1.24 -19.63
CA GLU A 407 -6.40 -1.44 -20.91
C GLU A 407 -7.87 -1.06 -20.79
N ASP A 408 -8.36 -0.26 -21.73
CA ASP A 408 -9.78 0.03 -21.88
C ASP A 408 -10.38 -0.95 -22.92
N PRO A 409 -11.49 -1.64 -22.59
CA PRO A 409 -12.26 -2.43 -23.55
C PRO A 409 -12.57 -1.73 -24.88
N ALA A 410 -12.64 -0.39 -24.91
CA ALA A 410 -12.84 0.42 -26.11
C ALA A 410 -11.61 0.49 -27.05
N GLY A 411 -10.54 -0.27 -26.78
CA GLY A 411 -9.38 -0.39 -27.66
C GLY A 411 -8.28 0.65 -27.39
N TRP A 412 -8.19 1.13 -26.16
CA TRP A 412 -7.15 2.08 -25.72
C TRP A 412 -6.30 1.46 -24.61
N VAL A 413 -5.09 1.98 -24.47
CA VAL A 413 -4.19 1.65 -23.37
C VAL A 413 -3.77 2.93 -22.67
N ARG A 414 -3.73 2.89 -21.35
CA ARG A 414 -3.13 3.97 -20.55
C ARG A 414 -1.66 3.67 -20.35
N ILE A 415 -0.84 4.66 -20.66
CA ILE A 415 0.62 4.61 -20.56
C ILE A 415 1.08 5.49 -19.41
N SER A 416 2.02 4.99 -18.62
CA SER A 416 2.70 5.75 -17.56
C SER A 416 4.01 6.37 -18.05
N SER A 417 4.65 5.76 -19.05
CA SER A 417 5.94 6.17 -19.62
C SER A 417 5.96 5.93 -21.14
N PRO A 418 6.61 6.80 -21.94
CA PRO A 418 7.38 7.99 -21.53
C PRO A 418 6.55 9.28 -21.41
N ILE A 419 5.32 9.29 -21.91
CA ILE A 419 4.36 10.38 -21.75
C ILE A 419 3.12 9.79 -21.11
N LYS A 420 2.70 10.31 -19.96
CA LYS A 420 1.50 9.82 -19.29
C LYS A 420 0.25 10.18 -20.10
N GLY A 421 -0.62 9.20 -20.36
CA GLY A 421 -1.90 9.42 -21.03
C GLY A 421 -2.45 8.17 -21.70
N TRP A 422 -3.34 8.34 -22.67
CA TRP A 422 -4.04 7.26 -23.37
C TRP A 422 -3.60 7.19 -24.83
N ALA A 423 -3.31 5.99 -25.31
CA ALA A 423 -2.94 5.72 -26.68
C ALA A 423 -3.80 4.61 -27.27
N ALA A 424 -4.02 4.61 -28.58
CA ALA A 424 -4.84 3.58 -29.22
C ALA A 424 -4.08 2.24 -29.24
N LYS A 425 -4.67 1.20 -28.62
CA LYS A 425 -4.04 -0.11 -28.40
C LYS A 425 -3.55 -0.77 -29.68
N ARG A 426 -4.28 -0.60 -30.78
CA ARG A 426 -3.95 -1.16 -32.11
C ARG A 426 -2.60 -0.69 -32.68
N TYR A 427 -2.04 0.41 -32.16
CA TYR A 427 -0.73 0.93 -32.55
C TYR A 427 0.35 0.62 -31.49
N THR A 428 0.11 -0.37 -30.65
CA THR A 428 1.07 -0.85 -29.65
C THR A 428 1.30 -2.34 -29.83
N GLN A 429 2.53 -2.79 -29.62
CA GLN A 429 2.91 -4.21 -29.65
C GLN A 429 3.49 -4.60 -28.30
N ARG A 430 2.83 -5.54 -27.61
CA ARG A 430 3.30 -6.07 -26.32
C ARG A 430 4.66 -6.78 -26.49
N LEU A 431 5.58 -6.54 -25.57
CA LEU A 431 6.86 -7.22 -25.49
C LEU A 431 6.77 -8.44 -24.57
N GLY A 432 7.44 -9.55 -24.96
CA GLY A 432 7.52 -10.78 -24.15
C GLY A 432 6.27 -11.66 -24.19
N ALA A 433 5.54 -11.65 -25.31
CA ALA A 433 4.45 -12.60 -25.59
C ALA A 433 4.99 -13.88 -26.24
#